data_AF-A0A2N7QRQ4-F1
#
_entry.id   AF-A0A2N7QRQ4-F1
#
_cell.length_a   1.000
_cell.length_b   1.000
_cell.length_c   1.000
_cell.angle_alpha   90.00
_cell.angle_beta   90.00
_cell.angle_gamma   90.00
#
_symmetry.space_group_name_H-M   'P 1'
#
loop_
_entity.id
_entity.type
_entity.pdbx_description
1 polymer ?
#
loop_
_entity_poly.entity_id
_entity_poly.type
_entity_poly.pdbx_seq_one_letter_code
_entity_poly.pdbx_strand_id
1 'polypeptide(L)'
;MTKQARVRTRMRGQGTVMTSRDVSLWRHAGFTLIEVMIVMAIIAILAAVAFPSYLKHVTKANRVAAEGCLSQLSSYMERYNATYLRYDKTGSDKSATDVALPSLDCSSSQQTGRFYKYAFDSTPTQTTYKINAAPQDAQKTRDGMCGTLSLDQAGNRTTSTGQTSDCW
;
A
#
# COMPACT_ATOMS: atom_id res chain seq x y z
N MET A 1 -18.94 -60.81 77.51
CA MET A 1 -18.42 -62.06 76.92
C MET A 1 -17.18 -61.70 76.11
N THR A 2 -16.04 -62.33 76.45
CA THR A 2 -14.87 -62.70 75.59
C THR A 2 -14.31 -61.70 74.56
N LYS A 3 -13.01 -61.55 74.31
CA LYS A 3 -11.69 -61.90 74.86
C LYS A 3 -10.74 -61.69 73.66
N GLN A 4 -9.52 -61.18 73.88
CA GLN A 4 -8.29 -61.54 73.11
C GLN A 4 -8.21 -61.06 71.63
N ALA A 5 -7.08 -60.83 70.95
CA ALA A 5 -5.65 -60.83 71.26
C ALA A 5 -4.91 -60.16 70.08
N ARG A 6 -3.69 -59.69 70.35
CA ARG A 6 -2.66 -59.26 69.38
C ARG A 6 -2.26 -60.38 68.41
N VAL A 7 -1.88 -60.04 67.17
CA VAL A 7 -0.75 -60.65 66.45
C VAL A 7 -0.10 -59.63 65.50
N ARG A 8 1.24 -59.50 65.58
CA ARG A 8 2.13 -58.84 64.60
C ARG A 8 2.49 -59.83 63.50
N THR A 9 2.53 -59.42 62.23
CA THR A 9 3.39 -60.09 61.23
C THR A 9 3.92 -59.10 60.18
N ARG A 10 5.21 -59.27 59.85
CA ARG A 10 6.04 -58.49 58.92
C ARG A 10 6.26 -59.31 57.63
N MET A 11 6.14 -58.70 56.45
CA MET A 11 6.74 -59.12 55.16
C MET A 11 6.88 -57.82 54.33
N ARG A 12 8.01 -57.32 53.82
CA ARG A 12 9.24 -57.79 53.13
C ARG A 12 9.00 -58.30 51.69
N GLY A 13 9.46 -57.50 50.72
CA GLY A 13 9.64 -57.84 49.29
C GLY A 13 8.63 -57.12 48.39
N GLN A 14 8.95 -56.55 47.23
CA GLN A 14 10.11 -56.67 46.34
C GLN A 14 10.20 -55.38 45.49
N GLY A 15 11.40 -55.01 45.05
CA GLY A 15 11.62 -53.88 44.16
C GLY A 15 11.10 -54.16 42.75
N THR A 16 10.38 -53.20 42.19
CA THR A 16 9.98 -53.23 40.78
C THR A 16 10.89 -52.33 39.97
N VAL A 17 11.55 -52.96 39.01
CA VAL A 17 12.53 -52.45 38.05
C VAL A 17 12.00 -51.23 37.28
N MET A 18 12.80 -50.17 37.24
CA MET A 18 12.58 -49.00 36.39
C MET A 18 12.95 -49.40 34.94
N THR A 19 11.96 -49.79 34.14
CA THR A 19 12.16 -50.10 32.71
C THR A 19 12.48 -48.83 31.94
N SER A 20 13.67 -48.79 31.35
CA SER A 20 14.15 -47.75 30.45
C SER A 20 13.19 -47.54 29.29
N ARG A 21 12.77 -46.28 29.08
CA ARG A 21 12.05 -45.87 27.87
C ARG A 21 13.07 -45.77 26.73
N ASP A 22 12.98 -46.67 25.76
CA ASP A 22 13.70 -46.54 24.49
C ASP A 22 13.19 -45.31 23.74
N VAL A 23 13.99 -44.25 23.74
CA VAL A 23 13.74 -43.06 22.91
C VAL A 23 14.18 -43.41 21.49
N SER A 24 13.20 -43.70 20.62
CA SER A 24 13.41 -43.87 19.19
C SER A 24 14.03 -42.59 18.60
N LEU A 25 15.35 -42.59 18.40
CA LEU A 25 16.09 -41.55 17.70
C LEU A 25 15.82 -41.65 16.18
N TRP A 26 14.73 -41.03 15.74
CA TRP A 26 14.56 -40.74 14.31
C TRP A 26 15.65 -39.76 13.88
N ARG A 27 16.64 -40.25 13.12
CA ARG A 27 17.62 -39.40 12.44
C ARG A 27 16.85 -38.42 11.55
N HIS A 28 16.93 -37.13 11.88
CA HIS A 28 16.39 -36.09 11.02
C HIS A 28 17.21 -36.09 9.72
N ALA A 29 16.57 -36.41 8.60
CA ALA A 29 17.17 -36.21 7.29
C ALA A 29 17.29 -34.71 7.04
N GLY A 30 18.52 -34.20 6.98
CA GLY A 30 18.79 -32.80 6.68
C GLY A 30 18.70 -32.52 5.18
N PHE A 31 18.25 -31.31 4.83
CA PHE A 31 18.23 -30.79 3.47
C PHE A 31 19.68 -30.66 2.94
N THR A 32 19.91 -31.01 1.68
CA THR A 32 21.27 -30.93 1.12
C THR A 32 21.60 -29.52 0.65
N LEU A 33 22.88 -29.13 0.66
CA LEU A 33 23.31 -27.81 0.19
C LEU A 33 22.96 -27.60 -1.29
N ILE A 34 23.10 -28.64 -2.12
CA ILE A 34 22.76 -28.60 -3.54
C ILE A 34 21.26 -28.35 -3.76
N GLU A 35 20.40 -28.90 -2.89
CA GLU A 35 18.95 -28.70 -2.97
C GLU A 35 18.58 -27.24 -2.68
N VAL A 36 19.24 -26.60 -1.71
CA VAL A 36 19.04 -25.15 -1.46
C VAL A 36 19.51 -24.31 -2.65
N MET A 37 20.64 -24.69 -3.28
CA MET A 37 21.16 -23.94 -4.43
C MET A 37 20.20 -23.98 -5.63
N ILE A 38 19.60 -25.13 -5.92
CA ILE A 38 18.63 -25.25 -7.01
C ILE A 38 17.38 -24.42 -6.70
N VAL A 39 16.87 -24.49 -5.47
CA VAL A 39 15.70 -23.70 -5.04
C VAL A 39 15.97 -22.21 -5.20
N MET A 40 17.13 -21.73 -4.75
CA MET A 40 17.51 -20.32 -4.90
C MET A 40 17.65 -19.90 -6.36
N ALA A 41 18.21 -20.75 -7.22
CA ALA A 41 18.32 -20.48 -8.65
C ALA A 41 16.93 -20.30 -9.29
N ILE A 42 15.97 -21.15 -8.94
CA ILE A 42 14.59 -21.05 -9.44
C ILE A 42 13.93 -19.76 -8.92
N ILE A 43 14.06 -19.44 -7.64
CA ILE A 43 13.49 -18.22 -7.05
C ILE A 43 14.07 -16.97 -7.72
N ALA A 44 15.37 -16.94 -8.01
CA ALA A 44 16.02 -15.80 -8.68
C ALA A 44 15.44 -15.55 -10.08
N ILE A 45 15.22 -16.61 -10.87
CA ILE A 45 14.63 -16.51 -12.21
C ILE A 45 13.19 -15.98 -12.11
N LEU A 46 12.39 -16.49 -11.17
CA LEU A 46 11.01 -16.03 -10.97
C LEU A 46 10.96 -14.56 -10.54
N ALA A 47 11.83 -14.17 -9.59
CA ALA A 47 11.90 -12.80 -9.09
C ALA A 47 12.28 -11.80 -10.20
N ALA A 48 13.17 -12.17 -11.12
CA ALA A 48 13.60 -11.31 -12.22
C ALA A 48 12.45 -10.86 -13.13
N VAL A 49 11.43 -11.72 -13.34
CA VAL A 49 10.26 -11.40 -14.15
C VAL A 49 9.14 -10.80 -13.30
N ALA A 50 8.89 -11.38 -12.12
CA ALA A 50 7.77 -10.99 -11.27
C ALA A 50 7.93 -9.58 -10.68
N PHE A 51 9.15 -9.23 -10.25
CA PHE A 51 9.42 -7.96 -9.57
C PHE A 51 9.11 -6.72 -10.43
N PRO A 52 9.64 -6.56 -11.66
CA PRO A 52 9.31 -5.40 -12.49
C PRO A 52 7.83 -5.35 -12.86
N SER A 53 7.16 -6.50 -13.06
CA SER A 53 5.72 -6.54 -13.31
C SER A 53 4.94 -6.01 -12.11
N TYR A 54 5.26 -6.48 -10.90
CA TYR A 54 4.63 -6.00 -9.67
C TYR A 54 4.80 -4.49 -9.49
N LEU A 55 6.01 -3.95 -9.73
CA LEU A 55 6.24 -2.51 -9.64
C LEU A 55 5.36 -1.73 -10.62
N LYS A 56 5.20 -2.20 -11.87
CA LYS A 56 4.29 -1.58 -12.85
C LYS A 56 2.84 -1.59 -12.38
N HIS A 57 2.39 -2.69 -11.78
CA HIS A 57 1.03 -2.77 -11.22
C HIS A 57 0.81 -1.77 -10.10
N VAL A 58 1.75 -1.65 -9.15
CA VAL A 58 1.66 -0.66 -8.06
C VAL A 58 1.69 0.76 -8.61
N THR A 59 2.57 1.06 -9.56
CA THR A 59 2.64 2.37 -10.22
C THR A 59 1.32 2.72 -10.90
N LYS A 60 0.72 1.78 -11.64
CA LYS A 60 -0.61 1.97 -12.25
C LYS A 60 -1.70 2.16 -11.19
N ALA A 61 -1.69 1.40 -10.10
CA ALA A 61 -2.66 1.54 -9.02
C ALA A 61 -2.61 2.92 -8.36
N ASN A 62 -1.40 3.43 -8.08
CA ASN A 62 -1.20 4.78 -7.56
C ASN A 62 -1.73 5.84 -8.53
N ARG A 63 -1.53 5.64 -9.84
CA ARG A 63 -2.00 6.54 -10.89
C ARG A 63 -3.52 6.64 -10.91
N VAL A 64 -4.21 5.48 -10.93
CA VAL A 64 -5.67 5.41 -10.86
C VAL A 64 -6.21 6.07 -9.58
N ALA A 65 -5.55 5.86 -8.45
CA ALA A 65 -5.92 6.54 -7.20
C ALA A 65 -5.78 8.06 -7.32
N ALA A 66 -4.74 8.55 -8.00
CA ALA A 66 -4.53 9.97 -8.23
C ALA A 66 -5.56 10.58 -9.20
N GLU A 67 -5.93 9.86 -10.26
CA GLU A 67 -7.04 10.23 -11.16
C GLU A 67 -8.36 10.40 -10.38
N GLY A 68 -8.63 9.49 -9.44
CA GLY A 68 -9.76 9.59 -8.53
C GLY A 68 -9.69 10.83 -7.63
N CYS A 69 -8.51 11.18 -7.11
CA CYS A 69 -8.33 12.38 -6.30
C CYS A 69 -8.46 13.67 -7.13
N LEU A 70 -7.95 13.70 -8.38
CA LEU A 70 -8.18 14.80 -9.31
C LEU A 70 -9.68 14.99 -9.59
N SER A 71 -10.43 13.91 -9.73
CA SER A 71 -11.90 13.96 -9.92
C SER A 71 -12.61 14.55 -8.69
N GLN A 72 -12.15 14.23 -7.48
CA GLN A 72 -12.69 14.83 -6.24
C GLN A 72 -12.35 16.31 -6.13
N LEU A 73 -11.12 16.71 -6.48
CA LEU A 73 -10.71 18.11 -6.53
C LEU A 73 -11.51 18.90 -7.57
N SER A 74 -11.71 18.36 -8.77
CA SER A 74 -12.59 18.96 -9.79
C SER A 74 -14.01 19.14 -9.26
N SER A 75 -14.59 18.11 -8.63
CA SER A 75 -15.91 18.21 -8.00
C SER A 75 -15.98 19.30 -6.94
N TYR A 76 -14.91 19.51 -6.17
CA TYR A 76 -14.80 20.62 -5.23
C TYR A 76 -14.78 21.97 -5.94
N MET A 77 -13.99 22.11 -7.01
CA MET A 77 -13.91 23.34 -7.78
C MET A 77 -15.28 23.70 -8.39
N GLU A 78 -16.04 22.73 -8.90
CA GLU A 78 -17.39 22.98 -9.41
C GLU A 78 -18.35 23.50 -8.31
N ARG A 79 -18.28 22.91 -7.11
CA ARG A 79 -19.06 23.41 -5.95
C ARG A 79 -18.61 24.82 -5.53
N TYR A 80 -17.31 25.08 -5.60
CA TYR A 80 -16.72 26.37 -5.30
C TYR A 80 -17.25 27.45 -6.27
N ASN A 81 -17.26 27.15 -7.57
CA ASN A 81 -17.83 28.01 -8.60
C ASN A 81 -19.35 28.17 -8.47
N ALA A 82 -20.09 27.12 -8.12
CA ALA A 82 -21.53 27.24 -7.85
C ALA A 82 -21.84 28.22 -6.70
N THR A 83 -20.93 28.33 -5.71
CA THR A 83 -21.10 29.20 -4.54
C THR A 83 -20.65 30.64 -4.81
N TYR A 84 -19.54 30.81 -5.54
CA TYR A 84 -18.89 32.11 -5.71
C TYR A 84 -18.97 32.68 -7.13
N LEU A 85 -19.50 31.90 -8.08
CA LEU A 85 -19.57 32.19 -9.53
C LEU A 85 -18.20 32.46 -10.15
N ARG A 86 -17.13 31.93 -9.53
CA ARG A 86 -15.74 32.04 -9.98
C ARG A 86 -14.84 30.98 -9.35
N TYR A 87 -13.74 30.64 -10.02
CA TYR A 87 -12.71 29.72 -9.48
C TYR A 87 -11.53 30.41 -8.79
N ASP A 88 -11.28 31.69 -9.09
CA ASP A 88 -10.06 32.41 -8.69
C ASP A 88 -10.22 33.22 -7.39
N LYS A 89 -10.95 32.71 -6.40
CA LYS A 89 -11.22 33.43 -5.15
C LYS A 89 -10.45 32.81 -3.97
N THR A 90 -9.95 33.66 -3.07
CA THR A 90 -9.41 33.27 -1.75
C THR A 90 -10.07 34.15 -0.68
N GLY A 91 -10.68 33.54 0.32
CA GLY A 91 -11.32 34.27 1.43
C GLY A 91 -12.55 35.09 1.01
N SER A 92 -12.72 36.26 1.63
CA SER A 92 -13.84 37.19 1.41
C SER A 92 -13.64 38.16 0.23
N ASP A 93 -12.43 38.27 -0.33
CA ASP A 93 -12.11 39.23 -1.39
C ASP A 93 -12.34 38.68 -2.80
N LYS A 94 -12.54 39.58 -3.78
CA LYS A 94 -12.75 39.24 -5.20
C LYS A 94 -11.40 39.22 -5.92
N SER A 95 -11.09 38.10 -6.59
CA SER A 95 -9.80 37.76 -7.23
C SER A 95 -8.66 37.61 -6.22
N ALA A 96 -8.15 36.39 -6.11
CA ALA A 96 -6.92 36.13 -5.38
C ALA A 96 -5.85 35.61 -6.32
N THR A 97 -4.65 36.13 -6.17
CA THR A 97 -3.45 35.58 -6.81
C THR A 97 -3.00 34.26 -6.18
N ASP A 98 -3.48 33.98 -4.95
CA ASP A 98 -3.05 32.87 -4.10
C ASP A 98 -4.20 31.89 -3.84
N VAL A 99 -4.82 31.38 -4.91
CA VAL A 99 -5.84 30.34 -4.79
C VAL A 99 -5.16 29.00 -4.54
N ALA A 100 -5.49 28.38 -3.42
CA ALA A 100 -4.98 27.08 -3.01
C ALA A 100 -6.07 25.99 -3.15
N LEU A 101 -5.65 24.79 -3.53
CA LEU A 101 -6.53 23.63 -3.49
C LEU A 101 -6.87 23.26 -2.04
N PRO A 102 -8.08 22.74 -1.77
CA PRO A 102 -8.43 22.24 -0.45
C PRO A 102 -7.56 21.02 -0.10
N SER A 103 -7.24 20.85 1.19
CA SER A 103 -6.64 19.62 1.67
C SER A 103 -7.71 18.52 1.79
N LEU A 104 -7.87 17.72 0.72
CA LEU A 104 -8.75 16.56 0.75
C LEU A 104 -8.01 15.34 1.32
N ASP A 105 -8.74 14.43 1.96
CA ASP A 105 -8.16 13.18 2.50
C ASP A 105 -7.46 12.35 1.41
N CYS A 106 -8.00 12.33 0.19
CA CYS A 106 -7.39 11.63 -0.94
C CYS A 106 -5.97 12.13 -1.26
N SER A 107 -5.68 13.40 -0.97
CA SER A 107 -4.38 14.05 -1.20
C SER A 107 -3.43 14.00 0.00
N SER A 108 -3.85 13.36 1.10
CA SER A 108 -3.01 13.17 2.29
C SER A 108 -1.84 12.23 2.01
N SER A 109 -0.78 12.30 2.83
CA SER A 109 0.38 11.42 2.71
C SER A 109 0.06 9.95 3.02
N GLN A 110 -1.03 9.69 3.76
CA GLN A 110 -1.55 8.36 4.01
C GLN A 110 -2.26 7.76 2.79
N GLN A 111 -2.75 8.62 1.89
CA GLN A 111 -3.38 8.25 0.64
C GLN A 111 -2.41 8.48 -0.53
N THR A 112 -2.80 9.31 -1.50
CA THR A 112 -2.03 9.50 -2.73
C THR A 112 -0.95 10.59 -2.63
N GLY A 113 -1.01 11.43 -1.60
CA GLY A 113 -0.10 12.57 -1.41
C GLY A 113 1.37 12.20 -1.20
N ARG A 114 1.66 10.94 -0.85
CA ARG A 114 3.03 10.42 -0.83
C ARG A 114 3.61 10.18 -2.23
N PHE A 115 2.74 9.94 -3.22
CA PHE A 115 3.15 9.57 -4.57
C PHE A 115 2.91 10.69 -5.59
N TYR A 116 2.00 11.62 -5.28
CA TYR A 116 1.60 12.72 -6.17
C TYR A 116 1.48 14.03 -5.40
N LYS A 117 2.00 15.10 -6.00
CA LYS A 117 1.71 16.48 -5.59
C LYS A 117 0.51 16.99 -6.36
N TYR A 118 -0.49 17.51 -5.65
CA TYR A 118 -1.62 18.21 -6.26
C TYR A 118 -1.42 19.71 -6.21
N ALA A 119 -1.58 20.37 -7.35
CA ALA A 119 -1.52 21.83 -7.44
C ALA A 119 -2.38 22.31 -8.62
N PHE A 120 -2.59 23.62 -8.70
CA PHE A 120 -2.99 24.23 -9.96
C PHE A 120 -1.78 24.26 -10.90
N ASP A 121 -2.03 24.01 -12.19
CA ASP A 121 -1.02 24.12 -13.25
C ASP A 121 -0.59 25.58 -13.45
N SER A 122 -1.54 26.49 -13.30
CA SER A 122 -1.38 27.94 -13.27
C SER A 122 -2.42 28.54 -12.34
N THR A 123 -2.24 29.78 -11.89
CA THR A 123 -3.28 30.50 -11.14
C THR A 123 -4.61 30.40 -11.90
N PRO A 124 -5.69 29.88 -11.27
CA PRO A 124 -6.99 29.78 -11.92
C PRO A 124 -7.51 31.17 -12.28
N THR A 125 -8.36 31.25 -13.29
CA THR A 125 -9.07 32.48 -13.66
C THR A 125 -10.50 32.44 -13.13
N GLN A 126 -11.29 33.47 -13.40
CA GLN A 126 -12.71 33.48 -13.03
C GLN A 126 -13.46 32.26 -13.56
N THR A 127 -13.16 31.78 -14.78
CA THR A 127 -13.94 30.75 -15.48
C THR A 127 -13.15 29.51 -15.84
N THR A 128 -11.83 29.48 -15.59
CA THR A 128 -10.98 28.35 -15.96
C THR A 128 -10.06 27.93 -14.81
N TYR A 129 -9.81 26.63 -14.73
CA TYR A 129 -8.78 26.06 -13.88
C TYR A 129 -8.18 24.83 -14.54
N LYS A 130 -6.95 24.52 -14.16
CA LYS A 130 -6.33 23.24 -14.48
C LYS A 130 -5.61 22.75 -13.25
N ILE A 131 -5.99 21.57 -12.77
CA ILE A 131 -5.36 20.91 -11.64
C ILE A 131 -4.45 19.80 -12.14
N ASN A 132 -3.31 19.63 -11.50
CA ASN A 132 -2.33 18.62 -11.86
C ASN A 132 -2.02 17.69 -10.68
N ALA A 133 -1.68 16.45 -11.02
CA ALA A 133 -1.10 15.45 -10.11
C ALA A 133 0.30 15.12 -10.63
N ALA A 134 1.31 15.76 -10.04
CA ALA A 134 2.71 15.56 -10.42
C ALA A 134 3.31 14.40 -9.61
N PRO A 135 3.79 13.33 -10.26
CA PRO A 135 4.35 12.19 -9.54
C PRO A 135 5.63 12.57 -8.77
N GLN A 136 5.85 11.92 -7.64
CA GLN A 136 6.97 12.15 -6.73
C GLN A 136 7.77 10.86 -6.50
N ASP A 137 9.01 10.99 -6.03
CA ASP A 137 9.87 9.91 -5.56
C ASP A 137 9.90 8.67 -6.49
N ALA A 138 9.57 7.50 -5.93
CA ALA A 138 9.52 6.23 -6.65
C ALA A 138 8.46 6.24 -7.77
N GLN A 139 7.35 6.97 -7.61
CA GLN A 139 6.34 7.08 -8.66
C GLN A 139 6.91 7.85 -9.85
N LYS A 140 7.62 8.97 -9.62
CA LYS A 140 8.25 9.79 -10.68
C LYS A 140 9.25 9.00 -11.52
N THR A 141 10.05 8.16 -10.87
CA THR A 141 11.07 7.35 -11.56
C THR A 141 10.48 6.15 -12.30
N ARG A 142 9.39 5.57 -11.81
CA ARG A 142 8.74 4.38 -12.41
C ARG A 142 7.71 4.71 -13.46
N ASP A 143 7.04 5.86 -13.36
CA ASP A 143 5.96 6.30 -14.25
C ASP A 143 6.44 7.28 -15.34
N GLY A 144 7.60 7.01 -15.94
CA GLY A 144 8.16 7.87 -16.99
C GLY A 144 7.26 7.97 -18.24
N MET A 145 6.36 7.00 -18.42
CA MET A 145 5.43 6.96 -19.55
C MET A 145 4.36 8.04 -19.50
N CYS A 146 3.86 8.39 -18.30
CA CYS A 146 2.74 9.32 -18.14
C CYS A 146 3.15 10.66 -17.52
N GLY A 147 4.07 10.65 -16.55
CA GLY A 147 4.46 11.88 -15.87
C GLY A 147 3.27 12.53 -15.16
N THR A 148 3.14 13.86 -15.28
CA THR A 148 2.08 14.64 -14.62
C THR A 148 0.74 14.47 -15.32
N LEU A 149 -0.27 14.05 -14.56
CA LEU A 149 -1.66 14.03 -15.00
C LEU A 149 -2.31 15.38 -14.75
N SER A 150 -3.23 15.83 -15.60
CA SER A 150 -4.02 17.04 -15.36
C SER A 150 -5.47 16.91 -15.79
N LEU A 151 -6.35 17.63 -15.09
CA LEU A 151 -7.77 17.74 -15.35
C LEU A 151 -8.17 19.22 -15.33
N ASP A 152 -8.95 19.67 -16.30
CA ASP A 152 -9.47 21.03 -16.38
C ASP A 152 -10.97 21.13 -16.06
N GLN A 153 -11.52 22.35 -16.03
CA GLN A 153 -12.94 22.60 -15.76
C GLN A 153 -13.90 22.01 -16.81
N ALA A 154 -13.41 21.71 -18.01
CA ALA A 154 -14.21 21.09 -19.07
C ALA A 154 -14.16 19.55 -18.99
N GLY A 155 -13.42 18.99 -18.04
CA GLY A 155 -13.21 17.55 -17.90
C GLY A 155 -12.15 17.00 -18.85
N ASN A 156 -11.37 17.86 -19.52
CA ASN A 156 -10.30 17.40 -20.39
C ASN A 156 -9.17 16.81 -19.55
N ARG A 157 -8.84 15.57 -19.86
CA ARG A 157 -7.75 14.82 -19.24
C ARG A 157 -6.50 14.96 -20.09
N THR A 158 -5.40 15.37 -19.49
CA THR A 158 -4.11 15.50 -20.20
C THR A 158 -2.99 14.86 -19.40
N THR A 159 -1.94 14.46 -20.09
CA THR A 159 -0.75 13.86 -19.52
C THR A 159 0.47 14.63 -20.04
N SER A 160 1.50 14.81 -19.21
CA SER A 160 2.70 15.56 -19.63
C SER A 160 3.60 14.73 -20.56
N THR A 161 3.54 13.41 -20.44
CA THR A 161 4.24 12.46 -21.31
C THR A 161 3.29 11.34 -21.72
N GLY A 162 3.59 10.69 -22.85
CA GLY A 162 2.81 9.56 -23.36
C GLY A 162 1.48 9.96 -23.99
N GLN A 163 0.62 8.97 -24.22
CA GLN A 163 -0.73 9.14 -24.75
C GLN A 163 -1.74 9.16 -23.61
N THR A 164 -2.71 10.07 -23.67
CA THR A 164 -3.77 10.17 -22.65
C THR A 164 -4.51 8.84 -22.46
N SER A 165 -4.80 8.10 -23.54
CA SER A 165 -5.51 6.80 -23.48
C SER A 165 -4.80 5.72 -22.65
N ASP A 166 -3.47 5.80 -22.53
CA ASP A 166 -2.68 4.82 -21.79
C ASP A 166 -2.52 5.21 -20.31
N CYS A 167 -2.77 6.49 -20.01
CA CYS A 167 -2.46 7.14 -18.75
C CYS A 167 -3.68 7.51 -17.90
N TRP A 168 -4.88 7.61 -18.50
CA TRP A 168 -6.13 8.12 -17.91
C TRP A 168 -7.35 7.22 -18.12
#